data_AF-K1YFX9-F1
#
_entry.id   AF-K1YFX9-F1
#
_cell.length_a   1.000
_cell.length_b   1.000
_cell.length_c   1.000
_cell.angle_alpha   90.00
_cell.angle_beta   90.00
_cell.angle_gamma   90.00
#
_symmetry.space_group_name_H-M   'P 1'
#
loop_
_entity.id
_entity.type
_entity.pdbx_description
1 polymer ?
#
loop_
_entity_poly.entity_id
_entity_poly.type
_entity_poly.pdbx_seq_one_letter_code
_entity_poly.pdbx_strand_id
1 'polypeptide(L)'
;MKSTFIFDSKLTTYENLSELNRQKIRFITLRRRGYKLVEETENLEPWKPITIPHDKRKYPQPMVHESTIELRGYEGEVRQIIVRGNGREKPAFLITNDSKMPVELLVDNYARRWRVENGIAEAVKFFHLNALSSPILIKIHFDVIMTMIADTLYCGPLPGRPCQNSYLG
;
A
#
# COMPACT_ATOMS: atom_id res chain seq x y z
N MET A 1 6.25 -16.65 3.55
CA MET A 1 5.03 -15.83 3.37
C MET A 1 5.14 -15.08 2.04
N LYS A 2 4.16 -15.18 1.13
CA LYS A 2 4.17 -14.35 -0.10
C LYS A 2 3.98 -12.88 0.30
N SER A 3 4.76 -11.97 -0.27
CA SER A 3 4.59 -10.52 -0.03
C SER A 3 3.17 -10.09 -0.44
N THR A 4 2.51 -9.28 0.39
CA THR A 4 1.19 -8.69 0.11
C THR A 4 1.35 -7.17 0.09
N PHE A 5 0.98 -6.54 -1.01
CA PHE A 5 1.01 -5.09 -1.15
C PHE A 5 -0.16 -4.46 -0.42
N ILE A 6 0.08 -3.42 0.37
CA ILE A 6 -0.97 -2.71 1.10
C ILE A 6 -0.86 -1.25 0.72
N PHE A 7 -1.89 -0.66 0.10
CA PHE A 7 -1.88 0.74 -0.38
C PHE A 7 -3.27 1.38 -0.34
N ASP A 8 -3.36 2.72 -0.38
CA ASP A 8 -4.64 3.43 -0.41
C ASP A 8 -5.28 3.48 -1.81
N SER A 9 -6.61 3.41 -1.82
CA SER A 9 -7.56 3.51 -2.95
C SER A 9 -7.31 4.65 -3.94
N LYS A 10 -6.64 5.72 -3.50
CA LYS A 10 -6.43 6.91 -4.33
C LYS A 10 -5.41 6.67 -5.44
N LEU A 11 -4.61 5.60 -5.36
CA LEU A 11 -3.42 5.42 -6.17
C LEU A 11 -3.57 4.40 -7.31
N THR A 12 -4.75 3.78 -7.49
CA THR A 12 -4.88 2.65 -8.43
C THR A 12 -6.28 2.54 -9.03
N THR A 13 -6.38 2.34 -10.35
CA THR A 13 -7.63 2.02 -11.04
C THR A 13 -7.91 0.52 -10.96
N TYR A 14 -9.14 0.10 -11.23
CA TYR A 14 -9.50 -1.32 -11.19
C TYR A 14 -8.78 -2.14 -12.28
N GLU A 15 -8.43 -1.50 -13.40
CA GLU A 15 -7.61 -2.08 -14.46
C GLU A 15 -6.19 -2.40 -13.97
N ASN A 16 -5.57 -1.48 -13.22
CA ASN A 16 -4.26 -1.72 -12.61
C ASN A 16 -4.32 -2.81 -11.52
N LEU A 17 -5.42 -2.91 -10.76
CA LEU A 17 -5.64 -4.04 -9.85
C LEU A 17 -5.77 -5.35 -10.61
N SER A 18 -6.39 -5.33 -11.79
CA SER A 18 -6.50 -6.48 -12.69
C SER A 18 -5.12 -6.93 -13.18
N GLU A 19 -4.23 -6.00 -13.51
CA GLU A 19 -2.84 -6.29 -13.85
C GLU A 19 -2.09 -6.97 -12.70
N LEU A 20 -2.20 -6.44 -11.48
CA LEU A 20 -1.61 -7.06 -10.29
C LEU A 20 -2.17 -8.48 -10.07
N ASN A 21 -3.46 -8.67 -10.28
CA ASN A 21 -4.11 -9.97 -10.18
C ASN A 21 -3.56 -10.96 -11.22
N ARG A 22 -3.44 -10.55 -12.49
CA ARG A 22 -2.83 -11.36 -13.56
C ARG A 22 -1.38 -11.72 -13.27
N GLN A 23 -0.62 -10.80 -12.66
CA GLN A 23 0.76 -11.03 -12.21
C GLN A 23 0.84 -11.91 -10.94
N LYS A 24 -0.30 -12.37 -10.40
CA LYS A 24 -0.41 -13.18 -9.17
C LYS A 24 0.18 -12.45 -7.95
N ILE A 25 0.16 -11.12 -7.97
CA ILE A 25 0.59 -10.26 -6.87
C ILE A 25 -0.60 -10.04 -5.95
N ARG A 26 -0.42 -10.33 -4.66
CA ARG A 26 -1.47 -10.14 -3.65
C ARG A 26 -1.52 -8.69 -3.19
N PHE A 27 -2.71 -8.14 -3.07
CA PHE A 27 -2.90 -6.77 -2.58
C PHE A 27 -4.04 -6.66 -1.55
N ILE A 28 -3.96 -5.62 -0.72
CA ILE A 28 -5.03 -5.13 0.15
C ILE A 28 -5.10 -3.61 -0.07
N THR A 29 -6.27 -3.11 -0.46
CA THR A 29 -6.45 -1.66 -0.63
C THR A 29 -7.81 -1.20 -0.15
N LEU A 30 -7.96 0.11 0.08
CA LEU A 30 -9.28 0.69 0.30
C LEU A 30 -10.05 0.71 -1.02
N ARG A 31 -11.37 0.60 -0.93
CA ARG A 31 -12.29 0.94 -2.00
C ARG A 31 -12.84 2.33 -1.73
N ARG A 32 -12.87 3.18 -2.77
CA ARG A 32 -13.53 4.49 -2.67
C ARG A 32 -15.01 4.31 -2.36
N ARG A 33 -15.53 5.14 -1.45
CA ARG A 33 -16.93 5.14 -1.05
C ARG A 33 -17.77 5.90 -2.09
N GLY A 34 -18.66 5.21 -2.78
CA GLY A 34 -19.76 5.83 -3.50
C GLY A 34 -20.94 6.05 -2.55
N TYR A 35 -21.76 7.08 -2.77
CA TYR A 35 -22.95 7.36 -1.94
C TYR A 35 -23.88 6.14 -1.84
N LYS A 36 -24.21 5.53 -3.00
CA LYS A 36 -25.02 4.31 -3.09
C LYS A 36 -24.46 3.14 -2.30
N LEU A 37 -23.13 3.00 -2.31
CA LEU A 37 -22.42 1.89 -1.67
C LEU A 37 -22.49 2.01 -0.13
N VAL A 38 -22.48 3.23 0.39
CA VAL A 38 -22.66 3.49 1.83
C VAL A 38 -24.10 3.22 2.25
N GLU A 39 -25.08 3.63 1.44
CA GLU A 39 -26.51 3.37 1.68
C GLU A 39 -26.83 1.87 1.64
N GLU A 40 -26.29 1.14 0.65
CA GLU A 40 -26.41 -0.32 0.57
C GLU A 40 -25.89 -1.02 1.82
N THR A 41 -24.89 -0.43 2.49
CA THR A 41 -24.27 -1.00 3.71
C THR A 41 -25.22 -1.02 4.90
N GLU A 42 -26.25 -0.16 4.93
CA GLU A 42 -27.24 -0.13 6.02
C GLU A 42 -28.10 -1.40 6.06
N ASN A 43 -28.32 -2.01 4.89
CA ASN A 43 -29.14 -3.22 4.74
C ASN A 43 -28.32 -4.52 4.63
N LEU A 44 -26.99 -4.46 4.78
CA LEU A 44 -26.15 -5.65 4.67
C LEU A 44 -26.26 -6.54 5.91
N GLU A 45 -26.45 -7.82 5.69
CA GLU A 45 -26.36 -8.88 6.70
C GLU A 45 -25.72 -10.12 6.05
N PRO A 46 -24.97 -10.95 6.80
CA PRO A 46 -24.69 -10.86 8.23
C PRO A 46 -23.45 -10.00 8.55
N TRP A 47 -23.44 -9.42 9.75
CA TRP A 47 -22.26 -8.78 10.35
C TRP A 47 -21.62 -9.72 11.37
N LYS A 48 -20.30 -9.89 11.29
CA LYS A 48 -19.52 -10.72 12.22
C LYS A 48 -18.65 -9.83 13.10
N PRO A 49 -18.69 -9.96 14.44
CA PRO A 49 -17.71 -9.30 15.29
C PRO A 49 -16.34 -9.97 15.09
N ILE A 50 -15.29 -9.16 15.00
CA ILE A 50 -13.91 -9.67 15.02
C ILE A 50 -13.16 -9.14 16.23
N THR A 51 -12.28 -9.97 16.78
CA THR A 51 -11.36 -9.56 17.84
C THR A 51 -9.98 -9.40 17.24
N ILE A 52 -9.43 -8.19 17.32
CA ILE A 52 -8.09 -7.92 16.82
C ILE A 52 -7.14 -7.92 18.03
N PRO A 53 -6.12 -8.79 18.07
CA PRO A 53 -5.26 -8.99 19.25
C PRO A 53 -4.36 -7.77 19.47
N HIS A 54 -4.86 -6.75 20.16
CA HIS A 54 -4.08 -5.60 20.60
C HIS A 54 -4.73 -4.93 21.82
N ASP A 55 -4.13 -5.13 23.00
CA ASP A 55 -4.66 -4.78 24.32
C ASP A 55 -4.86 -3.27 24.59
N LYS A 56 -4.43 -2.38 23.69
CA LYS A 56 -4.52 -0.91 23.85
C LYS A 56 -5.42 -0.22 22.81
N ARG A 57 -6.39 -0.92 22.22
CA ARG A 57 -7.33 -0.28 21.28
C ARG A 57 -8.50 0.39 22.00
N LYS A 58 -8.79 1.62 21.59
CA LYS A 58 -10.00 2.37 21.98
C LYS A 58 -11.31 1.70 21.49
N TYR A 59 -11.23 0.91 20.41
CA TYR A 59 -12.37 0.18 19.83
C TYR A 59 -11.96 -1.29 19.57
N PRO A 60 -12.20 -2.19 20.54
CA PRO A 60 -11.64 -3.54 20.51
C PRO A 60 -12.39 -4.52 19.59
N GLN A 61 -13.68 -4.28 19.31
CA GLN A 61 -14.54 -5.20 18.57
C GLN A 61 -15.25 -4.51 17.39
N PRO A 62 -14.55 -4.24 16.29
CA PRO A 62 -15.21 -3.81 15.07
C PRO A 62 -16.07 -4.96 14.50
N MET A 63 -17.16 -4.59 13.82
CA MET A 63 -17.95 -5.55 13.06
C MET A 63 -17.50 -5.53 11.60
N VAL A 64 -17.48 -6.71 11.00
CA VAL A 64 -17.11 -6.88 9.59
C VAL A 64 -18.21 -7.58 8.81
N HIS A 65 -18.37 -7.15 7.57
CA HIS A 65 -19.15 -7.86 6.56
C HIS A 65 -18.21 -8.26 5.43
N GLU A 66 -18.25 -9.52 5.06
CA GLU A 66 -17.40 -10.09 4.02
C GLU A 66 -18.27 -10.47 2.84
N SER A 67 -17.88 -10.02 1.65
CA SER A 67 -18.56 -10.35 0.41
C SER A 67 -17.58 -10.50 -0.74
N THR A 68 -18.00 -11.20 -1.79
CA THR A 68 -17.26 -11.28 -3.05
C THR A 68 -17.98 -10.39 -4.06
N ILE A 69 -17.24 -9.54 -4.76
CA ILE A 69 -17.81 -8.58 -5.71
C ILE A 69 -17.05 -8.61 -7.03
N GLU A 70 -17.72 -8.18 -8.08
CA GLU A 70 -17.10 -7.84 -9.36
C GLU A 70 -16.86 -6.33 -9.42
N LEU A 71 -15.70 -5.93 -9.95
CA LEU A 71 -15.38 -4.53 -10.18
C LEU A 71 -15.24 -4.29 -11.68
N ARG A 72 -15.85 -3.21 -12.18
CA ARG A 72 -15.71 -2.81 -13.58
C ARG A 72 -14.23 -2.58 -13.91
N GLY A 73 -13.72 -3.26 -14.94
CA GLY A 73 -12.31 -3.17 -15.34
C GLY A 73 -11.36 -4.11 -14.57
N TYR A 74 -11.88 -4.86 -13.59
CA TYR A 74 -11.16 -5.95 -12.93
C TYR A 74 -11.61 -7.29 -13.50
N GLU A 75 -10.65 -8.15 -13.81
CA GLU A 75 -10.93 -9.48 -14.34
C GLU A 75 -11.04 -10.49 -13.19
N GLY A 76 -12.24 -11.04 -13.03
CA GLY A 76 -12.59 -11.99 -11.98
C GLY A 76 -13.23 -11.33 -10.76
N GLU A 77 -13.21 -12.07 -9.66
CA GLU A 77 -13.82 -11.65 -8.41
C GLU A 77 -12.80 -11.08 -7.44
N VAL A 78 -13.23 -10.09 -6.66
CA VAL A 78 -12.42 -9.52 -5.57
C VAL A 78 -13.18 -9.67 -4.27
N ARG A 79 -12.45 -10.02 -3.21
CA ARG A 79 -13.00 -10.13 -1.87
C ARG A 79 -13.08 -8.74 -1.26
N GLN A 80 -14.25 -8.39 -0.76
CA GLN A 80 -14.55 -7.15 -0.07
C GLN A 80 -14.78 -7.41 1.42
N ILE A 81 -14.19 -6.57 2.25
CA ILE A 81 -14.40 -6.57 3.71
C ILE A 81 -14.80 -5.16 4.12
N ILE A 82 -16.02 -5.04 4.61
CA ILE A 82 -16.58 -3.79 5.12
C ILE A 82 -16.41 -3.79 6.63
N VAL A 83 -15.83 -2.73 7.19
CA VAL A 83 -15.56 -2.61 8.62
C VAL A 83 -16.35 -1.43 9.18
N ARG A 84 -17.13 -1.67 10.24
CA ARG A 84 -17.85 -0.64 11.01
C ARG A 84 -17.53 -0.74 12.51
N GLY A 85 -17.83 0.31 13.27
CA GLY A 85 -17.56 0.33 14.72
C GLY A 85 -16.08 0.46 15.10
N ASN A 86 -15.23 0.91 14.17
CA ASN A 86 -13.81 1.16 14.40
C ASN A 86 -13.50 2.59 14.91
N GLY A 87 -14.50 3.31 15.41
CA GLY A 87 -14.38 4.69 15.88
C GLY A 87 -14.51 5.78 14.81
N ARG A 88 -14.87 5.42 13.57
CA ARG A 88 -15.21 6.36 12.50
C ARG A 88 -16.71 6.33 12.26
N GLU A 89 -17.29 7.47 11.91
CA GLU A 89 -18.72 7.60 11.61
C GLU A 89 -19.16 6.76 10.41
N LYS A 90 -18.30 6.66 9.39
CA LYS A 90 -18.61 5.94 8.15
C LYS A 90 -17.83 4.62 8.03
N PRO A 91 -18.44 3.56 7.49
CA PRO A 91 -17.77 2.28 7.29
C PRO A 91 -16.57 2.42 6.34
N ALA A 92 -15.58 1.55 6.54
CA ALA A 92 -14.42 1.41 5.67
C ALA A 92 -14.59 0.18 4.77
N PHE A 93 -14.23 0.31 3.50
CA PHE A 93 -14.33 -0.77 2.52
C PHE A 93 -12.93 -1.18 2.12
N LEU A 94 -12.56 -2.41 2.39
CA LEU A 94 -11.30 -3.02 2.02
C LEU A 94 -11.56 -4.01 0.89
N ILE A 95 -10.67 -4.07 -0.09
CA ILE A 95 -10.69 -5.07 -1.15
C ILE A 95 -9.35 -5.78 -1.25
N THR A 96 -9.40 -7.07 -1.55
CA THR A 96 -8.22 -7.93 -1.72
C THR A 96 -8.49 -9.02 -2.74
N ASN A 97 -7.45 -9.44 -3.45
CA ASN A 97 -7.47 -10.67 -4.26
C ASN A 97 -7.04 -11.91 -3.45
N ASP A 98 -6.82 -11.79 -2.13
CA ASP A 98 -6.52 -12.92 -1.24
C ASP A 98 -7.81 -13.49 -0.60
N SER A 99 -8.24 -14.63 -1.11
CA SER A 99 -9.41 -15.36 -0.59
C SER A 99 -9.12 -16.18 0.67
N LYS A 100 -7.85 -16.38 1.05
CA LYS A 100 -7.45 -17.29 2.13
C LYS A 100 -7.07 -16.58 3.42
N MET A 101 -6.65 -15.31 3.34
CA MET A 101 -6.22 -14.56 4.52
C MET A 101 -7.36 -14.42 5.54
N PRO A 102 -7.13 -14.69 6.84
CA PRO A 102 -8.12 -14.44 7.88
C PRO A 102 -8.53 -12.96 7.91
N VAL A 103 -9.82 -12.68 8.16
CA VAL A 103 -10.35 -11.31 8.14
C VAL A 103 -9.70 -10.46 9.23
N GLU A 104 -9.45 -11.04 10.40
CA GLU A 104 -8.78 -10.41 11.53
C GLU A 104 -7.39 -9.92 11.13
N LEU A 105 -6.65 -10.77 10.41
CA LEU A 105 -5.30 -10.46 9.96
C LEU A 105 -5.31 -9.39 8.86
N LEU A 106 -6.28 -9.43 7.95
CA LEU A 106 -6.43 -8.43 6.90
C LEU A 106 -6.74 -7.05 7.49
N VAL A 107 -7.72 -6.99 8.40
CA VAL A 107 -8.12 -5.74 9.06
C VAL A 107 -6.98 -5.24 9.96
N ASP A 108 -6.26 -6.10 10.66
CA ASP A 108 -5.09 -5.71 11.45
C ASP A 108 -3.96 -5.14 10.58
N ASN A 109 -3.59 -5.83 9.51
CA ASN A 109 -2.56 -5.40 8.56
C ASN A 109 -2.88 -4.04 7.95
N TYR A 110 -4.15 -3.77 7.64
CA TYR A 110 -4.56 -2.46 7.15
C TYR A 110 -4.62 -1.41 8.27
N ALA A 111 -5.14 -1.76 9.45
CA ALA A 111 -5.31 -0.84 10.55
C ALA A 111 -3.98 -0.36 11.17
N ARG A 112 -2.87 -1.09 11.00
CA ARG A 112 -1.53 -0.58 11.30
C ARG A 112 -1.21 0.71 10.53
N ARG A 113 -1.69 0.85 9.29
CA ARG A 113 -1.53 2.07 8.48
C ARG A 113 -2.51 3.18 8.85
N TRP A 114 -3.66 2.86 9.43
CA TRP A 114 -4.60 3.89 9.94
C TRP A 114 -4.02 4.75 11.06
N ARG A 115 -3.04 4.24 11.82
CA ARG A 115 -2.36 5.00 12.89
C ARG A 115 -1.19 5.85 12.41
N VAL A 116 -0.67 5.55 11.22
CA VAL A 116 0.48 6.24 10.68
C VAL A 116 -0.05 7.26 9.67
N GLU A 117 -0.21 8.50 10.11
CA GLU A 117 -0.38 9.66 9.22
C GLU A 117 0.88 9.82 8.36
N ASN A 118 1.12 8.97 7.35
CA ASN A 118 2.25 9.16 6.44
C ASN A 118 1.88 8.80 5.00
N GLY A 119 1.51 9.84 4.25
CA GLY A 119 1.35 9.81 2.80
C GLY A 119 2.65 9.93 2.00
N ILE A 120 3.85 9.83 2.61
CA ILE A 120 5.09 10.27 1.94
C ILE A 120 5.96 9.12 1.40
N ALA A 121 6.01 7.93 2.03
CA ALA A 121 6.89 6.83 1.55
C ALA A 121 6.28 5.96 0.43
N GLU A 122 4.97 6.05 0.20
CA GLU A 122 4.24 5.15 -0.73
C GLU A 122 4.18 5.69 -2.17
N ALA A 123 4.30 7.01 -2.34
CA ALA A 123 4.28 7.68 -3.64
C ALA A 123 5.58 7.44 -4.45
N VAL A 124 6.73 7.30 -3.79
CA VAL A 124 8.05 7.20 -4.45
C VAL A 124 8.31 5.82 -5.09
N LYS A 125 7.58 4.77 -4.69
CA LYS A 125 7.78 3.41 -5.21
C LYS A 125 6.71 2.95 -6.22
N PHE A 126 5.56 3.61 -6.26
CA PHE A 126 4.49 3.29 -7.21
C PHE A 126 4.60 4.12 -8.50
N PHE A 127 5.15 5.33 -8.42
CA PHE A 127 5.48 6.15 -9.59
C PHE A 127 6.96 6.01 -9.93
N HIS A 128 7.22 5.24 -11.00
CA HIS A 128 8.39 5.32 -11.90
C HIS A 128 9.68 4.57 -11.53
N LEU A 129 9.71 3.26 -11.82
CA LEU A 129 10.89 2.57 -12.38
C LEU A 129 10.55 1.80 -13.67
N ASN A 130 9.47 2.20 -14.37
CA ASN A 130 9.12 1.65 -15.69
C ASN A 130 8.79 2.73 -16.74
N ALA A 131 9.04 4.01 -16.46
CA ALA A 131 9.07 5.02 -17.51
C ALA A 131 10.52 5.17 -18.02
N LEU A 132 10.89 4.25 -18.91
CA LEU A 132 12.01 4.34 -19.87
C LEU A 132 13.33 4.92 -19.34
N SER A 133 14.13 4.08 -18.71
CA SER A 133 15.58 4.21 -18.76
C SER A 133 16.19 2.81 -18.70
N SER A 134 16.98 2.46 -19.72
CA SER A 134 17.63 1.16 -19.86
C SER A 134 18.23 0.70 -18.51
N PRO A 135 18.26 -0.61 -18.19
CA PRO A 135 18.96 -1.12 -17.01
C PRO A 135 20.41 -0.61 -16.90
N ILE A 136 21.05 -0.33 -18.04
CA ILE A 136 22.36 0.31 -18.12
C ILE A 136 22.31 1.75 -17.58
N LEU A 137 21.30 2.53 -17.97
CA LEU A 137 21.09 3.91 -17.54
C LEU A 137 20.78 3.99 -16.04
N ILE A 138 19.94 3.09 -15.51
CA ILE A 138 19.65 3.02 -14.07
C ILE A 138 20.92 2.65 -13.29
N LYS A 139 21.71 1.67 -13.76
CA LYS A 139 22.98 1.30 -13.12
C LYS A 139 23.99 2.45 -13.15
N ILE A 140 24.10 3.15 -14.28
CA ILE A 140 24.97 4.34 -14.39
C ILE A 140 24.51 5.43 -13.43
N HIS A 141 23.21 5.75 -13.37
CA HIS A 141 22.69 6.73 -12.43
C HIS A 141 22.94 6.31 -10.98
N PHE A 142 22.77 5.03 -10.65
CA PHE A 142 23.00 4.54 -9.30
C PHE A 142 24.49 4.57 -8.94
N ASP A 143 25.38 4.16 -9.85
CA ASP A 143 26.83 4.23 -9.66
C ASP A 143 27.30 5.69 -9.50
N VAL A 144 26.73 6.63 -10.27
CA VAL A 144 27.02 8.08 -10.15
C VAL A 144 26.53 8.63 -8.81
N ILE A 145 25.29 8.34 -8.41
CA ILE A 145 24.73 8.80 -7.14
C ILE A 145 25.52 8.22 -5.96
N MET A 146 25.85 6.91 -5.99
CA MET A 146 26.66 6.27 -4.96
C MET A 146 28.07 6.86 -4.89
N THR A 147 28.66 7.22 -6.04
CA THR A 147 29.98 7.86 -6.08
C THR A 147 29.94 9.28 -5.53
N MET A 148 28.92 10.08 -5.85
CA MET A 148 28.76 11.42 -5.27
C MET A 148 28.49 11.37 -3.76
N ILE A 149 27.71 10.39 -3.30
CA ILE A 149 27.48 10.16 -1.88
C ILE A 149 28.79 9.73 -1.20
N ALA A 150 29.54 8.80 -1.80
CA ALA A 150 30.83 8.39 -1.29
C ALA A 150 31.82 9.56 -1.24
N ASP A 151 31.90 10.40 -2.27
CA ASP A 151 32.73 11.60 -2.30
C ASP A 151 32.29 12.62 -1.25
N THR A 152 30.99 12.79 -1.02
CA THR A 152 30.50 13.66 0.06
C THR A 152 30.84 13.09 1.45
N LEU A 153 30.82 11.77 1.60
CA LEU A 153 31.14 11.09 2.86
C LEU A 153 32.65 10.99 3.11
N TYR A 154 33.48 10.93 2.06
CA TYR A 154 34.94 10.83 2.14
C TYR A 154 35.66 12.19 2.04
N CYS A 155 35.13 13.15 1.28
CA CYS A 155 35.64 14.52 1.06
C CYS A 155 34.74 15.61 1.72
N GLY A 156 33.89 15.23 2.69
CA GLY A 156 33.18 16.20 3.53
C GLY A 156 34.15 17.19 4.20
N PRO A 157 33.80 18.50 4.28
CA PRO A 157 34.70 19.53 4.79
C PRO A 157 34.78 19.45 6.32
N LEU A 158 35.58 18.53 6.83
CA LEU A 158 36.39 18.81 8.02
C LEU A 158 37.66 19.53 7.55
N PRO A 159 37.99 20.67 8.16
CA PRO A 159 39.00 21.60 7.63
C PRO A 159 40.40 20.97 7.67
N GLY A 160 41.06 20.89 6.51
CA GLY A 160 42.52 20.73 6.44
C GLY A 160 43.11 19.70 5.47
N ARG A 161 42.36 19.00 4.61
CA ARG A 161 42.97 18.19 3.53
C ARG A 161 42.44 18.57 2.14
N PRO A 162 43.31 18.93 1.18
CA PRO A 162 42.89 19.19 -0.19
C PRO A 162 42.56 17.86 -0.90
N CYS A 163 41.37 17.79 -1.52
CA CYS A 163 40.98 16.68 -2.40
C CYS A 163 41.87 16.69 -3.65
N GLN A 164 42.58 15.59 -3.91
CA GLN A 164 43.39 15.42 -5.13
C GLN A 164 42.45 15.06 -6.29
N ASN A 165 42.26 16.02 -7.19
CA ASN A 165 41.48 15.85 -8.40
C ASN A 165 42.40 15.30 -9.51
N SER A 166 42.17 14.09 -10.01
CA SER A 166 42.92 13.52 -11.14
C SER A 166 41.99 13.27 -12.33
N TYR A 167 41.57 14.34 -12.99
CA TYR A 167 41.10 14.34 -14.37
C TYR A 167 41.43 15.69 -15.03
N LEU A 168 42.56 15.75 -15.73
CA LEU A 168 42.84 16.66 -16.85
C LEU A 168 44.06 16.11 -17.59
N GLY A 169 43.78 15.44 -18.71
CA GLY A 169 44.61 15.35 -19.90
C GLY A 169 43.75 15.80 -21.06
#